data_AF-A0A8T3Q528-F1
#
_entry.id   AF-A0A8T3Q528-F1
#
_cell.length_a   1.000
_cell.length_b   1.000
_cell.length_c   1.000
_cell.angle_alpha   90.00
_cell.angle_beta   90.00
_cell.angle_gamma   90.00
#
_symmetry.space_group_name_H-M   'P 1'
#
loop_
_entity.id
_entity.type
_entity.pdbx_description
1 polymer ?
#
loop_
_entity_poly.entity_id
_entity_poly.type
_entity_poly.pdbx_seq_one_letter_code
_entity_poly.pdbx_strand_id
1 'polypeptide(L)'
;MTASSSTNSPLSIGDLRGSPARRRRELGVRLLFLAAASVSILISLLIILSLAGEAWTFISQVDLSLLIERGWFPRRDLFSIQTIVAGTLTVAGIGMLVAAPLGLGAAIYLSEYASTRVRRTIKPILEILAGIPSVVLGFFAVSVIAPSLVQRFTDAGLFSLVSAGVAVGILSVPLVASVSEDALKAVPGA
;
A
#
# COMPACT_ATOMS: atom_id res chain seq x y z
N MET A 1 55.77 -15.76 -40.28
CA MET A 1 54.57 -15.85 -41.13
C MET A 1 53.93 -17.21 -40.93
N THR A 2 52.80 -17.30 -40.23
CA THR A 2 51.78 -18.36 -40.43
C THR A 2 50.48 -17.81 -39.83
N ALA A 3 49.70 -17.15 -40.68
CA ALA A 3 48.35 -16.68 -40.34
C ALA A 3 47.42 -17.90 -40.18
N SER A 4 46.87 -18.08 -38.98
CA SER A 4 45.78 -19.04 -38.76
C SER A 4 44.47 -18.40 -39.24
N SER A 5 43.92 -18.99 -40.29
CA SER A 5 42.67 -18.62 -40.93
C SER A 5 41.48 -18.82 -39.98
N SER A 6 40.81 -17.74 -39.60
CA SER A 6 39.47 -17.77 -39.01
C SER A 6 38.47 -18.19 -40.09
N THR A 7 38.10 -19.47 -40.09
CA THR A 7 37.01 -19.98 -40.93
C THR A 7 35.67 -19.44 -40.43
N ASN A 8 35.20 -18.35 -41.04
CA ASN A 8 33.81 -17.92 -40.97
C ASN A 8 32.94 -18.92 -41.75
N SER A 9 32.54 -20.01 -41.11
CA SER A 9 31.51 -20.89 -41.66
C SER A 9 30.18 -20.15 -41.71
N PRO A 10 29.48 -20.07 -42.86
CA PRO A 10 28.18 -19.43 -42.92
C PRO A 10 27.20 -20.19 -42.04
N LEU A 11 26.51 -19.48 -41.14
CA LEU A 11 25.46 -20.05 -40.29
C LEU A 11 24.44 -20.82 -41.15
N SER A 12 24.30 -22.12 -40.91
CA SER A 12 23.38 -22.97 -41.66
C SER A 12 21.97 -22.88 -41.07
N ILE A 13 20.93 -23.06 -41.90
CA ILE A 13 19.53 -23.12 -41.45
C ILE A 13 19.33 -24.21 -40.38
N GLY A 14 20.16 -25.25 -40.39
CA GLY A 14 20.20 -26.28 -39.34
C GLY A 14 20.65 -25.77 -37.97
N ASP A 15 21.55 -24.79 -37.92
CA ASP A 15 22.07 -24.19 -36.69
C ASP A 15 21.03 -23.26 -36.03
N LEU A 16 20.05 -22.79 -36.81
CA LEU A 16 18.89 -22.02 -36.33
C LEU A 16 17.77 -22.91 -35.78
N ARG A 17 17.82 -24.23 -35.97
CA ARG A 17 16.84 -25.17 -35.39
C ARG A 17 17.18 -25.39 -33.92
N GLY A 18 16.48 -24.69 -33.04
CA GLY A 18 16.64 -24.81 -31.59
C GLY A 18 16.58 -26.27 -31.11
N SER A 19 17.41 -26.62 -30.14
CA SER A 19 17.54 -28.01 -29.69
C SER A 19 16.20 -28.58 -29.18
N PRO A 20 15.87 -29.85 -29.45
CA PRO A 20 14.61 -30.46 -29.03
C PRO A 20 14.46 -30.46 -27.49
N ALA A 21 15.56 -30.53 -26.75
CA ALA A 21 15.58 -30.40 -25.29
C ALA A 21 15.18 -28.98 -24.82
N ARG A 22 15.64 -27.93 -25.52
CA ARG A 22 15.26 -26.53 -25.25
C ARG A 22 13.77 -26.31 -25.52
N ARG A 23 13.24 -26.87 -26.61
CA ARG A 23 11.81 -26.74 -26.96
C ARG A 23 10.87 -27.39 -25.94
N ARG A 24 11.24 -28.55 -25.36
CA ARG A 24 10.46 -29.19 -24.28
C ARG A 24 10.48 -28.36 -22.99
N ARG A 25 11.64 -27.82 -22.60
CA ARG A 25 11.75 -26.92 -21.46
C ARG A 25 10.92 -25.65 -21.66
N GLU A 26 10.97 -25.06 -22.84
CA GLU A 26 10.18 -23.88 -23.19
C GLU A 26 8.67 -24.14 -23.10
N LEU A 27 8.20 -25.29 -23.59
CA LEU A 27 6.80 -25.70 -23.43
C LEU A 27 6.41 -25.88 -21.95
N GLY A 28 7.27 -26.49 -21.14
CA GLY A 28 7.03 -26.65 -19.71
C GLY A 28 6.89 -25.31 -18.97
N VAL A 29 7.78 -24.35 -19.28
CA VAL A 29 7.70 -22.99 -18.70
C VAL A 29 6.44 -22.25 -19.17
N ARG A 30 6.10 -22.35 -20.47
CA ARG A 30 4.87 -21.74 -21.01
C ARG A 30 3.62 -22.32 -20.35
N LEU A 31 3.54 -23.63 -20.20
CA LEU A 31 2.41 -24.32 -19.52
C LEU A 31 2.34 -23.94 -18.05
N LEU A 32 3.47 -23.85 -17.35
CA LEU A 32 3.52 -23.42 -15.95
C LEU A 32 2.99 -21.99 -15.78
N PHE A 33 3.47 -21.04 -16.61
CA PHE A 33 2.98 -19.67 -16.54
C PHE A 33 1.52 -19.54 -16.97
N LEU A 34 1.09 -20.29 -17.98
CA LEU A 34 -0.33 -20.33 -18.39
C LEU A 34 -1.19 -20.85 -17.23
N ALA A 35 -0.80 -21.96 -16.60
CA ALA A 35 -1.52 -22.52 -15.46
C ALA A 35 -1.56 -21.54 -14.28
N ALA A 36 -0.43 -20.91 -13.94
CA ALA A 36 -0.37 -19.90 -12.89
C ALA A 36 -1.31 -18.71 -13.19
N ALA A 37 -1.30 -18.20 -14.41
CA ALA A 37 -2.19 -17.12 -14.84
C ALA A 37 -3.67 -17.55 -14.81
N SER A 38 -3.99 -18.75 -15.31
CA SER A 38 -5.35 -19.29 -15.27
C SER A 38 -5.86 -19.49 -13.85
N VAL A 39 -5.03 -20.02 -12.94
CA VAL A 39 -5.36 -20.17 -11.51
C VAL A 39 -5.57 -18.81 -10.86
N SER A 40 -4.72 -17.82 -11.15
CA SER A 40 -4.89 -16.46 -10.64
C SER A 40 -6.23 -15.86 -11.08
N ILE A 41 -6.56 -15.95 -12.37
CA ILE A 41 -7.83 -15.46 -12.91
C ILE A 41 -9.02 -16.19 -12.27
N LEU A 42 -8.93 -17.52 -12.13
CA LEU A 42 -9.97 -18.32 -11.50
C LEU A 42 -10.21 -17.90 -10.05
N ILE A 43 -9.15 -17.74 -9.25
CA ILE A 43 -9.26 -17.29 -7.87
C ILE A 43 -9.88 -15.90 -7.80
N SER A 44 -9.41 -14.95 -8.63
CA SER A 44 -10.00 -13.61 -8.68
C SER A 44 -11.48 -13.65 -9.03
N LEU A 45 -11.88 -14.47 -10.00
CA LEU A 45 -13.28 -14.65 -10.36
C LEU A 45 -14.10 -15.23 -9.21
N LEU A 46 -13.58 -16.24 -8.51
CA LEU A 46 -14.25 -16.82 -7.33
C LEU A 46 -14.42 -15.81 -6.20
N ILE A 47 -13.43 -14.95 -5.95
CA ILE A 47 -13.54 -13.86 -4.96
C ILE A 47 -14.67 -12.91 -5.35
N ILE A 48 -14.72 -12.49 -6.62
CA ILE A 48 -15.79 -11.59 -7.12
C ILE A 48 -17.16 -12.23 -6.95
N LEU A 49 -17.31 -13.50 -7.34
CA LEU A 49 -18.58 -14.22 -7.22
C LEU A 49 -19.01 -14.41 -5.76
N SER A 50 -18.06 -14.70 -4.86
CA SER A 50 -18.31 -14.82 -3.42
C SER A 50 -18.81 -13.49 -2.84
N LEU A 51 -18.10 -12.40 -3.10
CA LEU A 51 -18.47 -11.06 -2.62
C LEU A 51 -19.80 -10.60 -3.21
N ALA A 52 -20.08 -10.90 -4.48
CA ALA A 52 -21.36 -10.58 -5.10
C ALA A 52 -22.52 -11.37 -4.45
N GLY A 53 -22.30 -12.64 -4.11
CA GLY A 53 -23.29 -13.46 -3.40
C GLY A 53 -23.58 -12.93 -1.99
N GLU A 54 -22.54 -12.56 -1.23
CA GLU A 54 -22.69 -11.95 0.10
C GLU A 54 -23.40 -10.59 0.02
N ALA A 55 -23.02 -9.73 -0.93
CA ALA A 55 -23.66 -8.44 -1.14
C ALA A 55 -25.14 -8.57 -1.53
N TRP A 56 -25.48 -9.53 -2.39
CA TRP A 56 -26.86 -9.82 -2.75
C TRP A 56 -27.68 -10.29 -1.54
N THR A 57 -27.10 -11.19 -0.74
CA THR A 57 -27.73 -11.67 0.50
C THR A 57 -28.01 -10.50 1.45
N PHE A 58 -27.04 -9.61 1.66
CA PHE A 58 -27.21 -8.40 2.48
C PHE A 58 -28.35 -7.52 1.98
N ILE A 59 -28.36 -7.14 0.70
CA ILE A 59 -29.40 -6.25 0.13
C ILE A 59 -30.79 -6.90 0.17
N SER A 60 -30.87 -8.21 0.00
CA SER A 60 -32.15 -8.94 -0.03
C SER A 60 -32.75 -9.20 1.37
N GLN A 61 -31.91 -9.26 2.41
CA GLN A 61 -32.34 -9.63 3.77
C GLN A 61 -32.36 -8.46 4.76
N VAL A 62 -31.63 -7.38 4.48
CA VAL A 62 -31.48 -6.23 5.39
C VAL A 62 -32.35 -5.07 4.91
N ASP A 63 -33.07 -4.42 5.83
CA ASP A 63 -33.80 -3.20 5.52
C ASP A 63 -32.80 -2.08 5.15
N LEU A 64 -32.89 -1.57 3.92
CA LEU A 64 -32.01 -0.52 3.41
C LEU A 64 -32.18 0.80 4.15
N SER A 65 -33.27 1.00 4.90
CA SER A 65 -33.43 2.16 5.79
C SER A 65 -32.32 2.22 6.86
N LEU A 66 -31.77 1.07 7.26
CA LEU A 66 -30.65 0.93 8.21
C LEU A 66 -29.34 1.56 7.72
N LEU A 67 -29.24 1.85 6.43
CA LEU A 67 -28.09 2.53 5.84
C LEU A 67 -28.08 4.04 6.17
N ILE A 68 -29.23 4.61 6.52
CA ILE A 68 -29.43 6.04 6.83
C ILE A 68 -29.58 6.28 8.34
N GLU A 69 -29.91 5.24 9.10
CA GLU A 69 -29.90 5.22 10.57
C GLU A 69 -28.56 5.72 11.14
N ARG A 70 -28.55 6.11 12.42
CA ARG A 70 -27.34 6.62 13.08
C ARG A 70 -26.59 5.50 13.80
N GLY A 71 -25.28 5.47 13.63
CA GLY A 71 -24.40 4.54 14.32
C GLY A 71 -23.94 3.39 13.42
N TRP A 72 -22.73 2.92 13.70
CA TRP A 72 -22.12 1.78 13.02
C TRP A 72 -21.87 0.68 14.06
N PHE A 73 -22.84 -0.22 14.19
CA PHE A 73 -22.75 -1.39 15.08
C PHE A 73 -23.22 -2.64 14.35
N PRO A 74 -22.38 -3.23 13.48
CA PRO A 74 -22.73 -4.42 12.71
C PRO A 74 -23.23 -5.61 13.55
N ARG A 75 -22.78 -5.73 14.81
CA ARG A 75 -23.23 -6.78 15.74
C ARG A 75 -24.66 -6.60 16.27
N ARG A 76 -25.26 -5.44 16.02
CA ARG A 76 -26.63 -5.06 16.41
C ARG A 76 -27.45 -4.67 15.19
N ASP A 77 -27.03 -5.10 13.99
CA ASP A 77 -27.68 -4.81 12.72
C ASP A 77 -27.82 -3.32 12.38
N LEU A 78 -26.89 -2.47 12.85
CA LEU A 78 -26.85 -1.04 12.51
C LEU A 78 -25.72 -0.73 11.53
N PHE A 79 -26.08 -0.30 10.30
CA PHE A 79 -25.18 -0.19 9.15
C PHE A 79 -25.17 1.20 8.50
N SER A 80 -25.03 2.26 9.29
CA SER A 80 -25.03 3.63 8.80
C SER A 80 -23.87 3.98 7.86
N ILE A 81 -24.18 4.27 6.59
CA ILE A 81 -23.19 4.76 5.61
C ILE A 81 -22.69 6.15 6.03
N GLN A 82 -23.59 7.02 6.48
CA GLN A 82 -23.25 8.37 6.92
C GLN A 82 -22.24 8.35 8.07
N THR A 83 -22.41 7.43 9.03
CA THR A 83 -21.49 7.29 10.17
C THR A 83 -20.10 6.85 9.72
N ILE A 84 -19.99 5.88 8.80
CA ILE A 84 -18.68 5.45 8.27
C ILE A 84 -18.01 6.59 7.53
N VAL A 85 -18.72 7.23 6.58
CA VAL A 85 -18.15 8.29 5.75
C VAL A 85 -17.69 9.46 6.63
N ALA A 86 -18.54 9.91 7.56
CA ALA A 86 -18.18 10.98 8.48
C ALA A 86 -17.02 10.57 9.38
N GLY A 87 -16.99 9.34 9.90
CA GLY A 87 -15.88 8.83 10.72
C GLY A 87 -14.57 8.79 9.95
N THR A 88 -14.57 8.27 8.72
CA THR A 88 -13.39 8.22 7.85
C THR A 88 -12.89 9.63 7.52
N LEU A 89 -13.77 10.55 7.11
CA LEU A 89 -13.39 11.93 6.81
C LEU A 89 -12.86 12.66 8.05
N THR A 90 -13.44 12.40 9.23
CA THR A 90 -12.98 13.00 10.49
C THR A 90 -11.57 12.50 10.85
N VAL A 91 -11.35 11.19 10.82
CA VAL A 91 -10.04 10.58 11.10
C VAL A 91 -9.00 11.03 10.07
N ALA A 92 -9.36 11.08 8.78
CA ALA A 92 -8.49 11.56 7.73
C ALA A 92 -8.15 13.06 7.90
N GLY A 93 -9.14 13.89 8.24
CA GLY A 93 -8.94 15.32 8.49
C GLY A 93 -7.99 15.56 9.67
N ILE A 94 -8.24 14.93 10.82
CA ILE A 94 -7.35 15.02 11.99
C ILE A 94 -5.96 14.48 11.66
N GLY A 95 -5.90 13.33 10.97
CA GLY A 95 -4.64 12.73 10.55
C GLY A 95 -3.83 13.67 9.66
N MET A 96 -4.46 14.31 8.69
CA MET A 96 -3.80 15.28 7.79
C MET A 96 -3.35 16.55 8.52
N LEU A 97 -4.10 17.03 9.50
CA LEU A 97 -3.67 18.16 10.34
C LEU A 97 -2.36 17.89 11.09
N VAL A 98 -2.05 16.61 11.36
CA VAL A 98 -0.78 16.20 11.99
C VAL A 98 0.26 15.82 10.94
N ALA A 99 -0.10 14.95 10.00
CA ALA A 99 0.81 14.36 9.03
C ALA A 99 1.34 15.39 8.02
N ALA A 100 0.47 16.28 7.53
CA ALA A 100 0.85 17.24 6.50
C ALA A 100 1.93 18.23 6.99
N PRO A 101 1.77 18.96 8.11
CA PRO A 101 2.81 19.91 8.54
C PRO A 101 4.12 19.22 8.92
N LEU A 102 4.05 18.09 9.64
CA LEU A 102 5.26 17.36 10.07
C LEU A 102 5.97 16.69 8.89
N GLY A 103 5.22 16.02 8.02
CA GLY A 103 5.75 15.31 6.86
C GLY A 103 6.28 16.28 5.81
N LEU A 104 5.54 17.35 5.50
CA LEU A 104 5.98 18.36 4.53
C LEU A 104 7.18 19.14 5.06
N GLY A 105 7.20 19.50 6.35
CA GLY A 105 8.36 20.14 6.97
C GLY A 105 9.62 19.26 6.89
N ALA A 106 9.48 17.96 7.18
CA ALA A 106 10.58 17.00 7.01
C ALA A 106 11.02 16.87 5.55
N ALA A 107 10.08 16.86 4.60
CA ALA A 107 10.36 16.79 3.17
C ALA A 107 11.12 18.02 2.66
N ILE A 108 10.70 19.23 3.07
CA ILE A 108 11.38 20.48 2.73
C ILE A 108 12.80 20.49 3.30
N TYR A 109 12.97 20.11 4.57
CA TYR A 109 14.31 19.99 5.16
C TYR A 109 15.19 19.01 4.37
N LEU A 110 14.64 17.85 4.02
CA LEU A 110 15.39 16.79 3.37
C LEU A 110 15.74 17.12 1.92
N SER A 111 14.88 17.87 1.21
CA SER A 111 15.07 18.28 -0.19
C SER A 111 15.97 19.50 -0.36
N GLU A 112 15.83 20.52 0.48
CA GLU A 112 16.52 21.81 0.31
C GLU A 112 17.76 21.97 1.20
N TYR A 113 17.69 21.50 2.45
CA TYR A 113 18.69 21.86 3.47
C TYR A 113 19.61 20.69 3.87
N ALA A 114 19.15 19.45 3.75
CA ALA A 114 19.90 18.30 4.23
C ALA A 114 21.12 18.00 3.35
N SER A 115 22.28 17.88 4.00
CA SER A 115 23.49 17.39 3.33
C SER A 115 23.30 15.98 2.75
N THR A 116 24.09 15.65 1.72
CA THR A 116 24.04 14.34 1.04
C THR A 116 24.15 13.14 2.01
N ARG A 117 24.92 13.28 3.10
CA ARG A 117 25.07 12.22 4.11
C ARG A 117 23.79 12.01 4.91
N VAL A 118 23.17 13.09 5.39
CA VAL A 118 21.92 13.03 6.15
C VAL A 118 20.82 12.41 5.31
N ARG A 119 20.68 12.86 4.06
CA ARG A 119 19.70 12.33 3.12
C ARG A 119 19.86 10.83 2.87
N ARG A 120 21.09 10.38 2.64
CA ARG A 120 21.41 8.97 2.39
C ARG A 120 21.08 8.04 3.57
N THR A 121 21.00 8.58 4.78
CA THR A 121 20.62 7.83 5.98
C THR A 121 19.12 7.93 6.27
N ILE A 122 18.55 9.14 6.24
CA ILE A 122 17.15 9.37 6.61
C ILE A 122 16.18 8.80 5.58
N LYS A 123 16.44 8.93 4.27
CA LYS A 123 15.51 8.45 3.24
C LYS A 123 15.21 6.94 3.36
N PRO A 124 16.21 6.04 3.44
CA PRO A 124 15.94 4.62 3.66
C PRO A 124 15.18 4.34 4.96
N ILE A 125 15.43 5.10 6.03
CA ILE A 125 14.68 4.94 7.28
C ILE A 125 13.20 5.28 7.07
N LEU A 126 12.88 6.39 6.39
CA LEU A 126 11.49 6.75 6.09
C LEU A 126 10.80 5.69 5.24
N GLU A 127 11.49 5.13 4.25
CA GLU A 127 10.98 4.04 3.40
C GLU A 127 10.73 2.76 4.19
N ILE A 128 11.64 2.38 5.10
CA ILE A 128 11.46 1.21 5.97
C ILE A 128 10.30 1.43 6.94
N LEU A 129 10.18 2.63 7.52
CA LEU A 129 9.07 2.98 8.42
C LEU A 129 7.72 2.95 7.69
N ALA A 130 7.67 3.37 6.42
CA ALA A 130 6.48 3.27 5.59
C ALA A 130 6.13 1.82 5.21
N GLY A 131 7.11 0.91 5.23
CA GLY A 131 6.93 -0.52 4.95
C GLY A 131 6.47 -1.36 6.15
N ILE A 132 6.28 -0.76 7.33
CA ILE A 132 5.83 -1.51 8.52
C ILE A 132 4.40 -2.06 8.27
N PRO A 133 4.14 -3.34 8.58
CA PRO A 133 2.81 -3.93 8.43
C PRO A 133 1.72 -3.13 9.15
N SER A 134 0.60 -2.88 8.48
CA SER A 134 -0.50 -2.05 9.00
C SER A 134 -1.08 -2.57 10.32
N VAL A 135 -1.09 -3.89 10.55
CA VAL A 135 -1.55 -4.51 11.80
C VAL A 135 -0.68 -4.10 12.99
N VAL A 136 0.64 -4.04 12.81
CA VAL A 136 1.59 -3.62 13.86
C VAL A 136 1.38 -2.15 14.18
N LEU A 137 1.18 -1.32 13.15
CA LEU A 137 0.88 0.11 13.30
C LEU A 137 -0.45 0.34 14.05
N GLY A 138 -1.49 -0.44 13.74
CA GLY A 138 -2.77 -0.39 14.44
C GLY A 138 -2.65 -0.79 15.92
N PHE A 139 -1.88 -1.82 16.24
CA PHE A 139 -1.61 -2.20 17.63
C PHE A 139 -0.82 -1.11 18.37
N PHE A 140 0.20 -0.53 17.72
CA PHE A 140 1.00 0.56 18.29
C PHE A 140 0.17 1.82 18.55
N ALA A 141 -0.75 2.15 17.65
CA ALA A 141 -1.69 3.26 17.82
C ALA A 141 -2.49 3.14 19.13
N VAL A 142 -3.04 1.95 19.41
CA VAL A 142 -3.86 1.70 20.60
C VAL A 142 -3.01 1.50 21.86
N SER A 143 -1.89 0.79 21.77
CA SER A 143 -1.08 0.43 22.94
C SER A 143 -0.17 1.56 23.42
N VAL A 144 0.29 2.43 22.52
CA VAL A 144 1.27 3.47 22.83
C VAL A 144 0.72 4.86 22.55
N ILE A 145 0.29 5.15 21.32
CA ILE A 145 -0.03 6.53 20.91
C ILE A 145 -1.25 7.06 21.68
N ALA A 146 -2.35 6.32 21.68
CA ALA A 146 -3.58 6.72 22.33
C ALA A 146 -3.40 6.98 23.85
N PRO A 147 -2.82 6.07 24.66
CA PRO A 147 -2.63 6.30 26.10
C PRO A 147 -1.50 7.28 26.42
N SER A 148 -0.40 7.28 25.66
CA SER A 148 0.79 8.05 26.03
C SER A 148 0.79 9.48 25.49
N LEU A 149 0.04 9.71 24.41
CA LEU A 149 -0.02 11.02 23.77
C LEU A 149 -1.42 11.60 23.86
N VAL A 150 -2.42 10.91 23.31
CA VAL A 150 -3.76 11.51 23.16
C VAL A 150 -4.45 11.70 24.51
N GLN A 151 -4.49 10.66 25.34
CA GLN A 151 -5.13 10.71 26.67
C GLN A 151 -4.40 11.59 27.69
N ARG A 152 -3.13 11.94 27.41
CA ARG A 152 -2.39 12.88 28.28
C ARG A 152 -2.78 14.34 28.04
N PHE A 153 -3.20 14.66 26.82
CA PHE A 153 -3.53 16.03 26.41
C PHE A 153 -5.03 16.25 26.16
N THR A 154 -5.82 15.18 26.19
CA THR A 154 -7.27 15.21 25.95
C THR A 154 -7.98 14.16 26.80
N ASP A 155 -9.25 14.37 27.12
CA ASP A 155 -10.10 13.37 27.79
C ASP A 155 -10.66 12.31 26.81
N ALA A 156 -10.03 12.17 25.63
CA ALA A 156 -10.53 11.31 24.58
C ALA A 156 -10.30 9.83 24.90
N GLY A 157 -11.36 9.02 24.81
CA GLY A 157 -11.28 7.59 25.05
C GLY A 157 -10.36 6.86 24.06
N LEU A 158 -9.89 5.66 24.45
CA LEU A 158 -8.93 4.85 23.69
C LEU A 158 -9.34 4.59 22.23
N PHE A 159 -10.63 4.34 21.99
CA PHE A 159 -11.21 4.08 20.67
C PHE A 159 -11.99 5.28 20.11
N SER A 160 -11.61 6.50 20.51
CA SER A 160 -12.22 7.73 20.01
C SER A 160 -11.71 8.11 18.61
N LEU A 161 -12.48 8.92 17.88
CA LEU A 161 -12.08 9.44 16.57
C LEU A 161 -10.82 10.33 16.66
N VAL A 162 -10.63 11.05 17.77
CA VAL A 162 -9.44 11.87 18.00
C VAL A 162 -8.22 10.98 18.19
N SER A 163 -8.31 9.93 19.02
CA SER A 163 -7.23 8.98 19.21
C SER A 163 -6.83 8.27 17.91
N ALA A 164 -7.82 7.82 17.15
CA ALA A 164 -7.59 7.21 15.85
C ALA A 164 -6.96 8.21 14.86
N GLY A 165 -7.51 9.42 14.75
CA GLY A 165 -7.02 10.47 13.85
C GLY A 165 -5.57 10.89 14.12
N VAL A 166 -5.24 11.19 15.39
CA VAL A 166 -3.87 11.56 15.78
C VAL A 166 -2.90 10.42 15.53
N ALA A 167 -3.27 9.19 15.87
CA ALA A 167 -2.42 8.04 15.63
C ALA A 167 -2.17 7.79 14.14
N VAL A 168 -3.23 7.82 13.32
CA VAL A 168 -3.10 7.74 11.85
C VAL A 168 -2.21 8.86 11.32
N GLY A 169 -2.36 10.08 11.82
CA GLY A 169 -1.54 11.23 11.44
C GLY A 169 -0.05 11.00 11.72
N ILE A 170 0.31 10.62 12.94
CA ILE A 170 1.70 10.34 13.33
C ILE A 170 2.30 9.22 12.50
N LEU A 171 1.56 8.12 12.33
CA LEU A 171 2.03 6.96 11.60
C LEU A 171 2.15 7.22 10.09
N SER A 172 1.42 8.20 9.56
CA SER A 172 1.50 8.62 8.15
C SER A 172 2.63 9.62 7.89
N VAL A 173 3.26 10.20 8.90
CA VAL A 173 4.36 11.18 8.74
C VAL A 173 5.48 10.67 7.83
N PRO A 174 6.03 9.44 8.00
CA PRO A 174 7.12 8.97 7.16
C PRO A 174 6.71 8.82 5.69
N LEU A 175 5.48 8.38 5.44
CA LEU A 175 4.92 8.25 4.10
C LEU A 175 4.77 9.62 3.44
N VAL A 176 4.15 10.59 4.13
CA VAL A 176 3.99 11.96 3.64
C VAL A 176 5.35 12.60 3.37
N ALA A 177 6.30 12.47 4.31
CA ALA A 177 7.65 13.01 4.14
C ALA A 177 8.37 12.40 2.92
N SER A 178 8.32 11.08 2.76
CA SER A 178 8.99 10.40 1.66
C SER A 178 8.40 10.80 0.31
N VAL A 179 7.07 10.77 0.17
CA VAL A 179 6.37 11.11 -1.08
C VAL A 179 6.54 12.60 -1.42
N SER A 180 6.41 13.49 -0.43
CA SER A 180 6.59 14.92 -0.66
C SER A 180 8.03 15.28 -1.04
N GLU A 181 9.04 14.62 -0.46
CA GLU A 181 10.44 14.84 -0.84
C GLU A 181 10.70 14.41 -2.29
N ASP A 182 10.14 13.26 -2.70
CA ASP A 182 10.27 12.79 -4.09
C ASP A 182 9.59 13.75 -5.07
N ALA A 183 8.42 14.29 -4.70
CA ALA A 183 7.71 15.29 -5.50
C ALA A 183 8.49 16.60 -5.61
N LEU A 184 9.08 17.11 -4.52
CA LEU A 184 9.87 18.34 -4.52
C LEU A 184 11.11 18.20 -5.42
N LYS A 185 11.81 17.06 -5.37
CA LYS A 185 12.99 16.81 -6.21
C LYS A 185 12.69 16.60 -7.69
N ALA A 186 11.46 16.23 -8.04
CA ALA A 186 11.07 16.06 -9.42
C ALA A 186 10.99 17.40 -10.18
N VAL A 187 11.00 18.53 -9.46
CA VAL A 187 10.98 19.87 -10.04
C VAL A 187 12.38 20.26 -10.55
N PRO A 188 12.57 20.54 -11.85
CA PRO A 188 13.85 20.99 -12.38
C PRO A 188 14.20 22.39 -11.87
N GLY A 189 15.34 22.54 -11.19
CA GLY A 189 15.89 23.85 -10.78
C GLY A 189 15.91 24.14 -9.28
N ALA A 190 15.55 23.17 -8.43
CA ALA A 190 15.92 23.13 -7.01
C ALA A 190 17.25 22.37 -6.81
#